data_AF-A0A1W1VTL9-F1
#
_entry.id   AF-A0A1W1VTL9-F1
#
_cell.length_a   1.000
_cell.length_b   1.000
_cell.length_c   1.000
_cell.angle_alpha   90.00
_cell.angle_beta   90.00
_cell.angle_gamma   90.00
#
_symmetry.space_group_name_H-M   'P 1'
#
loop_
_entity.id
_entity.type
_entity.pdbx_description
1 polymer ?
#
loop_
_entity_poly.entity_id
_entity_poly.type
_entity_poly.pdbx_seq_one_letter_code
_entity_poly.pdbx_strand_id
1 'polypeptide(L)'
;MSKQMIIEHSEPGFVITLTDDLENTLRNLSWEQVEKLRQELVILARQISAECGRALEAFHVEVPSEVGASIPSLATLEDVDKTYVEQVLERAKEQFGWKFKLYMSYLLEGRYSRRDYIEDIRDEIMHGDYGDPVLPAELREHRRRLLEQRIPPVCKGLTVDHYLVGHWWVEEETKQVEKIFEEVDSEIRAVGRYLLETITPSEKNEEELFYWCVFASQTCHDRFYELYGALEEKVPYLHRKAHYCWTLYRTGRCFRDWLVGKMKEYVEEARSIYIPEGIEALEGILTKMRDELSGLFADESGGETEKQEERDKP
;
A
#
# COMPACT_ATOMS: atom_id res chain seq x y z
N MET A 1 0.71 30.65 -6.60
CA MET A 1 0.65 29.48 -5.71
C MET A 1 2.08 29.03 -5.44
N SER A 2 2.46 28.85 -4.17
CA SER A 2 3.78 28.29 -3.81
C SER A 2 3.67 26.77 -3.75
N LYS A 3 4.41 26.07 -4.61
CA LYS A 3 4.63 24.62 -4.50
C LYS A 3 5.38 24.32 -3.19
N GLN A 4 5.00 23.28 -2.46
CA GLN A 4 5.67 22.89 -1.21
C GLN A 4 6.26 21.48 -1.33
N MET A 5 7.32 21.21 -0.58
CA MET A 5 8.13 19.99 -0.71
C MET A 5 8.89 19.78 0.61
N ILE A 6 8.48 18.80 1.42
CA ILE A 6 9.01 18.54 2.78
C ILE A 6 9.72 17.19 2.82
N ILE A 7 10.67 17.10 3.75
CA ILE A 7 11.67 16.07 3.83
C ILE A 7 12.37 16.19 5.21
N GLU A 8 12.60 15.12 5.99
CA GLU A 8 13.27 15.18 7.32
C GLU A 8 14.23 13.96 7.54
N HIS A 9 15.32 14.10 8.31
CA HIS A 9 16.61 13.34 8.24
C HIS A 9 16.75 12.20 9.35
N SER A 10 16.80 10.85 9.03
CA SER A 10 17.53 9.64 9.67
C SER A 10 18.50 8.72 8.76
N GLU A 11 19.87 8.73 8.86
CA GLU A 11 20.97 8.41 7.83
C GLU A 11 21.14 6.99 7.23
N PRO A 12 21.84 6.76 6.05
CA PRO A 12 22.50 7.71 5.12
C PRO A 12 22.10 7.61 3.62
N GLY A 13 21.80 8.76 2.99
CA GLY A 13 21.41 8.89 1.58
C GLY A 13 20.47 10.07 1.38
N PHE A 14 20.69 10.92 0.37
CA PHE A 14 19.89 12.15 0.17
C PHE A 14 18.69 11.91 -0.75
N VAL A 15 17.54 11.64 -0.14
CA VAL A 15 16.23 11.64 -0.80
C VAL A 15 15.61 13.04 -0.76
N ILE A 16 14.90 13.40 -1.85
CA ILE A 16 13.98 14.54 -1.90
C ILE A 16 12.54 14.04 -2.07
N THR A 17 11.89 13.81 -0.95
CA THR A 17 10.46 13.51 -0.82
C THR A 17 9.56 14.71 -1.18
N LEU A 18 8.36 14.43 -1.68
CA LEU A 18 7.36 15.41 -2.16
C LEU A 18 6.09 15.42 -1.29
N THR A 19 6.05 16.09 -0.12
CA THR A 19 4.87 16.08 0.80
C THR A 19 3.65 16.91 0.38
N ASP A 20 3.51 17.24 -0.88
CA ASP A 20 2.15 17.51 -1.36
C ASP A 20 1.49 16.12 -1.52
N ASP A 21 0.16 16.00 -1.43
CA ASP A 21 -0.53 14.71 -1.61
C ASP A 21 -0.10 14.02 -2.93
N LEU A 22 -0.19 12.68 -2.99
CA LEU A 22 0.23 11.91 -4.18
C LEU A 22 -0.44 12.44 -5.46
N GLU A 23 -1.69 12.93 -5.39
CA GLU A 23 -2.36 13.53 -6.54
C GLU A 23 -1.64 14.79 -7.07
N ASN A 24 -1.20 15.68 -6.19
CA ASN A 24 -0.43 16.85 -6.57
C ASN A 24 0.90 16.46 -7.23
N THR A 25 1.57 15.40 -6.77
CA THR A 25 2.77 14.86 -7.43
C THR A 25 2.44 14.37 -8.85
N LEU A 26 1.44 13.50 -8.99
CA LEU A 26 0.96 12.93 -10.26
C LEU A 26 0.52 13.99 -11.29
N ARG A 27 0.10 15.18 -10.84
CA ARG A 27 -0.35 16.27 -11.71
C ARG A 27 0.76 17.25 -12.12
N ASN A 28 1.87 17.37 -11.39
CA ASN A 28 2.73 18.57 -11.46
C ASN A 28 4.23 18.38 -11.69
N LEU A 29 4.78 17.16 -11.56
CA LEU A 29 6.23 16.91 -11.66
C LEU A 29 6.56 15.69 -12.53
N SER A 30 6.84 15.91 -13.81
CA SER A 30 7.34 14.87 -14.73
C SER A 30 8.79 14.49 -14.43
N TRP A 31 9.22 13.32 -14.92
CA TRP A 31 10.60 12.87 -14.79
C TRP A 31 11.62 13.89 -15.31
N GLU A 32 11.33 14.56 -16.43
CA GLU A 32 12.23 15.59 -16.99
C GLU A 32 12.41 16.79 -16.03
N GLN A 33 11.36 17.15 -15.29
CA GLN A 33 11.42 18.23 -14.30
C GLN A 33 12.21 17.80 -13.05
N VAL A 34 12.04 16.55 -12.62
CA VAL A 34 12.83 15.93 -11.55
C VAL A 34 14.33 15.87 -11.91
N GLU A 35 14.66 15.38 -13.11
CA GLU A 35 16.04 15.30 -13.59
C GLU A 35 16.68 16.69 -13.76
N LYS A 36 15.91 17.69 -14.22
CA LYS A 36 16.38 19.09 -14.28
C LYS A 36 16.67 19.65 -12.89
N LEU A 37 15.77 19.45 -11.93
CA LEU A 37 15.98 19.84 -10.52
C LEU A 37 17.24 19.16 -9.95
N ARG A 38 17.41 17.85 -10.20
CA ARG A 38 18.60 17.10 -9.77
C ARG A 38 19.89 17.71 -10.32
N GLN A 39 19.93 18.03 -11.61
CA GLN A 39 21.09 18.68 -12.24
C GLN A 39 21.36 20.06 -11.64
N GLU A 40 20.33 20.88 -11.42
CA GLU A 40 20.46 22.21 -10.81
C GLU A 40 20.97 22.14 -9.36
N LEU A 41 20.50 21.18 -8.55
CA LEU A 41 21.00 20.91 -7.20
C LEU A 41 22.44 20.39 -7.18
N VAL A 42 22.80 19.45 -8.06
CA VAL A 42 24.18 18.95 -8.19
C VAL A 42 25.15 20.09 -8.57
N ILE A 43 24.74 21.01 -9.46
CA ILE A 43 25.53 22.20 -9.80
C ILE A 43 25.72 23.10 -8.57
N LEU A 44 24.67 23.38 -7.80
CA LEU A 44 24.75 24.19 -6.58
C LEU A 44 25.61 23.52 -5.50
N ALA A 45 25.51 22.21 -5.32
CA ALA A 45 26.35 21.46 -4.39
C ALA A 45 27.83 21.47 -4.78
N ARG A 46 28.15 21.32 -6.07
CA ARG A 46 29.52 21.44 -6.60
C ARG A 46 30.13 22.82 -6.39
N GLN A 47 29.33 23.88 -6.28
CA GLN A 47 29.81 25.23 -5.93
C GLN A 47 30.17 25.38 -4.45
N ILE A 48 29.71 24.47 -3.58
CA ILE A 48 30.06 24.41 -2.16
C ILE A 48 31.22 23.43 -1.95
N SER A 49 31.10 22.19 -2.42
CA SER A 49 32.22 21.24 -2.45
C SER A 49 32.04 20.14 -3.51
N ALA A 50 33.15 19.55 -3.93
CA ALA A 50 33.13 18.40 -4.84
C ALA A 50 32.50 17.15 -4.19
N GLU A 51 32.54 17.04 -2.86
CA GLU A 51 31.98 15.92 -2.09
C GLU A 51 30.46 16.00 -2.01
N CYS A 52 29.89 17.16 -1.69
CA CYS A 52 28.45 17.40 -1.75
C CYS A 52 27.92 17.19 -3.19
N GLY A 53 28.69 17.62 -4.18
CA GLY A 53 28.40 17.37 -5.59
C GLY A 53 28.27 15.88 -5.93
N ARG A 54 29.17 15.03 -5.42
CA ARG A 54 29.10 13.56 -5.60
C ARG A 54 27.96 12.95 -4.79
N ALA A 55 27.70 13.42 -3.58
CA ALA A 55 26.62 12.90 -2.74
C ALA A 55 25.22 13.12 -3.38
N LEU A 56 25.00 14.27 -4.03
CA LEU A 56 23.76 14.53 -4.78
C LEU A 56 23.72 13.86 -6.18
N GLU A 57 24.77 13.17 -6.63
CA GLU A 57 24.66 12.38 -7.87
C GLU A 57 23.77 11.14 -7.68
N ALA A 58 23.66 10.62 -6.45
CA ALA A 58 22.79 9.52 -6.02
C ALA A 58 21.37 9.97 -5.58
N PHE A 59 20.97 11.18 -5.96
CA PHE A 59 19.68 11.78 -5.64
C PHE A 59 18.48 10.97 -6.16
N HIS A 60 17.51 10.76 -5.28
CA HIS A 60 16.26 10.01 -5.48
C HIS A 60 15.09 10.89 -5.02
N VAL A 61 14.01 10.99 -5.82
CA VAL A 61 12.77 11.67 -5.43
C VAL A 61 11.76 10.65 -4.92
N GLU A 62 11.36 10.75 -3.66
CA GLU A 62 10.37 9.85 -3.07
C GLU A 62 8.98 10.49 -3.10
N VAL A 63 7.94 9.67 -3.28
CA VAL A 63 6.56 10.11 -3.10
C VAL A 63 6.08 9.61 -1.74
N PRO A 64 5.68 10.49 -0.82
CA PRO A 64 5.33 10.08 0.54
C PRO A 64 3.93 9.47 0.60
N SER A 65 3.84 8.34 1.30
CA SER A 65 2.61 7.95 1.98
C SER A 65 2.30 8.94 3.09
N GLU A 66 1.02 9.27 3.26
CA GLU A 66 0.59 10.07 4.41
C GLU A 66 0.92 9.31 5.71
N VAL A 67 1.75 9.93 6.56
CA VAL A 67 2.00 9.56 7.97
C VAL A 67 2.67 8.19 8.22
N GLY A 68 4.00 8.14 8.06
CA GLY A 68 4.84 7.59 9.15
C GLY A 68 5.19 6.09 9.15
N ALA A 69 5.28 5.44 7.98
CA ALA A 69 5.87 4.10 7.89
C ALA A 69 7.42 4.14 7.96
N SER A 70 8.01 3.28 8.79
CA SER A 70 9.45 3.26 9.08
C SER A 70 10.31 2.57 8.02
N ILE A 71 11.37 3.22 7.56
CA ILE A 71 12.39 2.61 6.67
C ILE A 71 13.38 1.75 7.51
N PRO A 72 13.62 0.48 7.15
CA PRO A 72 14.59 -0.37 7.85
C PRO A 72 16.04 -0.03 7.49
N SER A 73 16.91 -0.13 8.49
CA SER A 73 18.35 0.18 8.40
C SER A 73 19.16 -0.95 7.75
N LEU A 74 20.19 -0.58 6.96
CA LEU A 74 21.59 -1.09 7.05
C LEU A 74 22.48 -0.65 5.87
N ALA A 75 23.32 0.38 6.06
CA ALA A 75 24.69 0.49 5.53
C ALA A 75 25.31 1.84 5.93
N THR A 76 26.59 1.86 6.34
CA THR A 76 27.35 3.09 6.60
C THR A 76 28.12 3.53 5.35
N LEU A 77 27.77 4.68 4.78
CA LEU A 77 28.65 5.46 3.91
C LEU A 77 29.08 6.72 4.67
N GLU A 78 30.33 7.16 4.49
CA GLU A 78 30.99 8.15 5.35
C GLU A 78 30.33 9.54 5.33
N ASP A 79 30.38 10.23 6.49
CA ASP A 79 29.62 11.43 6.85
C ASP A 79 29.65 12.55 5.78
N VAL A 80 28.50 12.87 5.19
CA VAL A 80 28.32 14.10 4.42
C VAL A 80 27.70 15.15 5.34
N ASP A 81 28.48 16.18 5.71
CA ASP A 81 28.04 17.21 6.66
C ASP A 81 26.76 17.93 6.17
N LYS A 82 25.68 17.61 6.88
CA LYS A 82 24.31 18.15 6.76
C LYS A 82 24.28 19.67 6.62
N THR A 83 25.17 20.38 7.30
CA THR A 83 25.25 21.85 7.29
C THR A 83 25.49 22.40 5.89
N TYR A 84 26.25 21.68 5.04
CA TYR A 84 26.47 22.09 3.65
C TYR A 84 25.26 21.82 2.77
N VAL A 85 24.51 20.74 3.00
CA VAL A 85 23.34 20.42 2.18
C VAL A 85 22.19 21.38 2.49
N GLU A 86 22.00 21.77 3.75
CA GLU A 86 21.09 22.85 4.14
C GLU A 86 21.45 24.17 3.44
N GLN A 87 22.74 24.49 3.26
CA GLN A 87 23.19 25.66 2.48
C GLN A 87 22.91 25.53 0.97
N VAL A 88 23.04 24.32 0.39
CA VAL A 88 22.65 24.06 -1.02
C VAL A 88 21.16 24.33 -1.21
N LEU A 89 20.33 23.83 -0.28
CA LEU A 89 18.88 23.91 -0.38
C LEU A 89 18.34 25.31 -0.09
N GLU A 90 18.92 26.05 0.87
CA GLU A 90 18.60 27.46 1.05
C GLU A 90 19.01 28.31 -0.17
N ARG A 91 20.16 28.04 -0.79
CA ARG A 91 20.53 28.68 -2.07
C ARG A 91 19.57 28.34 -3.20
N ALA A 92 19.17 27.08 -3.32
CA ALA A 92 18.16 26.65 -4.30
C ALA A 92 16.81 27.33 -4.04
N LYS A 93 16.44 27.53 -2.78
CA LYS A 93 15.23 28.24 -2.36
C LYS A 93 15.27 29.72 -2.70
N GLU A 94 16.40 30.39 -2.48
CA GLU A 94 16.63 31.77 -2.90
C GLU A 94 16.59 31.93 -4.42
N GLN A 95 17.17 30.98 -5.17
CA GLN A 95 17.31 31.05 -6.62
C GLN A 95 16.04 30.65 -7.39
N PHE A 96 15.32 29.62 -6.94
CA PHE A 96 14.16 29.05 -7.65
C PHE A 96 12.82 29.36 -6.97
N GLY A 97 12.82 29.88 -5.74
CA GLY A 97 11.61 30.15 -4.95
C GLY A 97 10.95 28.89 -4.38
N TRP A 98 11.64 27.75 -4.44
CA TRP A 98 11.11 26.45 -4.01
C TRP A 98 11.46 26.22 -2.53
N LYS A 99 10.51 25.75 -1.74
CA LYS A 99 10.78 25.38 -0.35
C LYS A 99 11.19 23.91 -0.32
N PHE A 100 12.39 23.66 0.17
CA PHE A 100 12.93 22.35 0.48
C PHE A 100 12.97 22.18 2.00
N LYS A 101 12.98 20.93 2.48
CA LYS A 101 13.58 20.53 3.76
C LYS A 101 14.60 19.41 3.46
N LEU A 102 14.92 18.41 4.28
CA LEU A 102 15.97 17.43 3.96
C LEU A 102 15.77 16.00 4.53
N TYR A 103 15.70 14.97 3.66
CA TYR A 103 15.48 13.57 4.04
C TYR A 103 16.77 12.81 4.28
N MET A 104 16.67 11.78 5.13
CA MET A 104 17.56 10.64 4.99
C MET A 104 16.69 9.40 4.81
N SER A 105 17.04 8.70 3.75
CA SER A 105 16.79 7.29 3.54
C SER A 105 18.13 6.56 3.70
N TYR A 106 18.10 5.23 3.68
CA TYR A 106 19.32 4.45 3.48
C TYR A 106 19.64 4.37 1.98
N LEU A 107 20.93 4.48 1.64
CA LEU A 107 21.45 4.41 0.28
C LEU A 107 21.01 3.13 -0.45
N LEU A 108 20.24 3.30 -1.52
CA LEU A 108 20.23 2.35 -2.63
C LEU A 108 21.44 2.65 -3.51
N GLU A 109 22.32 1.67 -3.71
CA GLU A 109 23.44 1.79 -4.64
C GLU A 109 22.93 1.86 -6.08
N GLY A 110 22.89 3.06 -6.67
CA GLY A 110 22.46 3.20 -8.07
C GLY A 110 22.38 4.63 -8.58
N ARG A 111 22.09 4.75 -9.88
CA ARG A 111 21.55 5.98 -10.46
C ARG A 111 20.04 5.83 -10.48
N TYR A 112 19.35 6.68 -9.74
CA TYR A 112 17.90 6.78 -9.83
C TYR A 112 17.48 7.08 -11.28
N SER A 113 16.54 6.30 -11.78
CA SER A 113 16.09 6.33 -13.17
C SER A 113 14.60 6.63 -13.29
N ARG A 114 14.14 6.98 -14.49
CA ARG A 114 12.70 7.16 -14.79
C ARG A 114 11.87 5.94 -14.42
N ARG A 115 12.45 4.74 -14.56
CA ARG A 115 11.78 3.51 -14.17
C ARG A 115 11.54 3.49 -12.66
N ASP A 116 12.57 3.76 -11.88
CA ASP A 116 12.49 3.74 -10.42
C ASP A 116 11.46 4.77 -9.92
N TYR A 117 11.40 5.96 -10.54
CA TYR A 117 10.34 6.95 -10.27
C TYR A 117 8.91 6.50 -10.59
N ILE A 118 8.72 5.71 -11.65
CA ILE A 118 7.43 5.10 -11.95
C ILE A 118 7.13 3.96 -10.96
N GLU A 119 8.14 3.22 -10.53
CA GLU A 119 7.99 2.17 -9.52
C GLU A 119 7.64 2.74 -8.14
N ASP A 120 8.26 3.85 -7.71
CA ASP A 120 7.90 4.56 -6.47
C ASP A 120 6.45 5.06 -6.49
N ILE A 121 6.03 5.74 -7.57
CA ILE A 121 4.63 6.18 -7.75
C ILE A 121 3.68 4.99 -7.68
N ARG A 122 4.01 3.91 -8.39
CA ARG A 122 3.18 2.70 -8.46
C ARG A 122 3.07 2.03 -7.09
N ASP A 123 4.19 1.90 -6.40
CA ASP A 123 4.26 1.19 -5.12
C ASP A 123 3.58 2.02 -4.03
N GLU A 124 3.68 3.36 -4.07
CA GLU A 124 2.88 4.25 -3.23
C GLU A 124 1.36 4.06 -3.48
N ILE A 125 0.88 4.03 -4.73
CA ILE A 125 -0.53 3.69 -5.03
C ILE A 125 -0.91 2.30 -4.49
N MET A 126 0.00 1.33 -4.54
CA MET A 126 -0.28 -0.07 -4.16
C MET A 126 -0.17 -0.36 -2.66
N HIS A 127 0.58 0.46 -1.91
CA HIS A 127 1.06 0.14 -0.56
C HIS A 127 1.04 1.32 0.43
N GLY A 128 0.75 2.55 -0.02
CA GLY A 128 0.60 3.71 0.85
C GLY A 128 -0.54 3.58 1.86
N ASP A 129 -0.40 4.24 3.01
CA ASP A 129 -1.37 4.20 4.10
C ASP A 129 -2.59 5.10 3.81
N TYR A 130 -3.44 4.64 2.89
CA TYR A 130 -4.73 5.26 2.59
C TYR A 130 -5.85 4.76 3.51
N GLY A 131 -5.50 4.13 4.64
CA GLY A 131 -6.40 3.53 5.60
C GLY A 131 -6.70 2.04 5.32
N ASP A 132 -6.32 1.18 6.26
CA ASP A 132 -6.72 -0.23 6.29
C ASP A 132 -8.25 -0.40 6.46
N PRO A 133 -8.85 -1.53 6.02
CA PRO A 133 -10.27 -1.81 6.22
C PRO A 133 -10.61 -2.05 7.70
N VAL A 134 -11.04 -0.99 8.40
CA VAL A 134 -11.31 -1.04 9.83
C VAL A 134 -12.68 -1.68 10.14
N LEU A 135 -12.69 -2.67 11.04
CA LEU A 135 -13.93 -3.30 11.53
C LEU A 135 -14.92 -2.26 12.11
N PRO A 136 -16.15 -2.13 11.56
CA PRO A 136 -17.16 -1.17 12.00
C PRO A 136 -17.48 -1.29 13.49
N ALA A 137 -17.89 -0.19 14.11
CA ALA A 137 -18.03 -0.08 15.56
C ALA A 137 -18.95 -1.17 16.15
N GLU A 138 -20.05 -1.48 15.47
CA GLU A 138 -21.06 -2.47 15.88
C GLU A 138 -20.48 -3.89 15.87
N LEU A 139 -19.73 -4.26 14.82
CA LEU A 139 -19.06 -5.55 14.74
C LEU A 139 -17.87 -5.64 15.71
N ARG A 140 -17.13 -4.56 15.89
CA ARG A 140 -16.00 -4.48 16.84
C ARG A 140 -16.49 -4.69 18.28
N GLU A 141 -17.59 -4.03 18.65
CA GLU A 141 -18.24 -4.17 19.95
C GLU A 141 -18.91 -5.55 20.12
N HIS A 142 -19.43 -6.16 19.05
CA HIS A 142 -19.91 -7.54 19.11
C HIS A 142 -18.75 -8.53 19.32
N ARG A 143 -17.64 -8.38 18.58
CA ARG A 143 -16.43 -9.20 18.70
C ARG A 143 -15.85 -9.12 20.11
N ARG A 144 -15.74 -7.91 20.66
CA ARG A 144 -15.31 -7.68 22.05
C ARG A 144 -16.17 -8.46 23.05
N ARG A 145 -17.50 -8.35 22.95
CA ARG A 145 -18.44 -9.08 23.83
C ARG A 145 -18.31 -10.59 23.72
N LEU A 146 -18.12 -11.14 22.53
CA LEU A 146 -17.91 -12.58 22.33
C LEU A 146 -16.60 -13.07 22.95
N LEU A 147 -15.49 -12.34 22.76
CA LEU A 147 -14.20 -12.66 23.37
C LEU A 147 -14.26 -12.58 24.90
N GLU A 148 -14.90 -11.55 25.46
CA GLU A 148 -15.10 -11.40 26.92
C GLU A 148 -15.99 -12.49 27.53
N GLN A 149 -16.85 -13.12 26.75
CA GLN A 149 -17.66 -14.27 27.21
C GLN A 149 -16.90 -15.59 27.09
N ARG A 150 -16.10 -15.79 26.04
CA ARG A 150 -15.49 -17.09 25.70
C ARG A 150 -14.09 -17.30 26.26
N ILE A 151 -13.26 -16.25 26.36
CA ILE A 151 -11.88 -16.36 26.87
C ILE A 151 -11.84 -16.62 28.40
N PRO A 152 -12.53 -15.87 29.27
CA PRO A 152 -12.38 -16.04 30.72
C PRO A 152 -12.75 -17.41 31.29
N PRO A 153 -13.73 -18.17 30.76
CA PRO A 153 -13.98 -19.55 31.17
C PRO A 153 -12.78 -20.48 30.93
N VAL A 154 -12.09 -20.36 29.79
CA VAL A 154 -10.88 -21.13 29.51
C VAL A 154 -9.78 -20.75 30.50
N CYS A 155 -9.45 -19.46 30.62
CA CYS A 155 -8.44 -18.96 31.57
C CYS A 155 -8.73 -19.34 33.04
N LYS A 156 -10.01 -19.49 33.43
CA LYS A 156 -10.40 -19.91 34.79
C LYS A 156 -10.30 -21.41 35.01
N GLY A 157 -10.54 -22.25 34.00
CA GLY A 157 -10.30 -23.69 34.10
C GLY A 157 -8.81 -24.03 34.26
N LEU A 158 -7.94 -23.17 33.74
CA LEU A 158 -6.49 -23.40 33.69
C LEU A 158 -5.77 -23.11 35.02
N THR A 159 -6.30 -22.22 35.87
CA THR A 159 -5.64 -21.78 37.13
C THR A 159 -5.85 -22.70 38.33
N VAL A 160 -6.74 -23.70 38.25
CA VAL A 160 -7.18 -24.48 39.43
C VAL A 160 -6.38 -25.76 39.67
N ASP A 161 -5.93 -26.47 38.61
CA ASP A 161 -5.42 -27.85 38.73
C ASP A 161 -3.98 -28.08 38.20
N HIS A 162 -3.32 -27.11 37.56
CA HIS A 162 -2.05 -27.33 36.83
C HIS A 162 -0.82 -26.73 37.53
N TYR A 163 -0.25 -27.48 38.47
CA TYR A 163 0.94 -27.10 39.26
C TYR A 163 2.31 -27.51 38.66
N LEU A 164 2.36 -28.01 37.41
CA LEU A 164 3.56 -28.51 36.75
C LEU A 164 3.63 -28.00 35.30
N VAL A 165 4.62 -27.14 35.00
CA VAL A 165 4.65 -26.27 33.81
C VAL A 165 5.70 -26.72 32.78
N GLY A 166 5.34 -26.71 31.49
CA GLY A 166 6.24 -27.00 30.37
C GLY A 166 5.64 -26.62 29.00
N HIS A 167 6.44 -26.65 27.94
CA HIS A 167 6.08 -26.18 26.57
C HIS A 167 4.75 -26.73 26.03
N TRP A 168 4.44 -28.01 26.30
CA TRP A 168 3.21 -28.66 25.83
C TRP A 168 1.93 -27.96 26.29
N TRP A 169 1.92 -27.42 27.50
CA TRP A 169 0.76 -26.72 28.06
C TRP A 169 0.56 -25.37 27.35
N VAL A 170 1.62 -24.61 27.11
CA VAL A 170 1.57 -23.35 26.35
C VAL A 170 1.07 -23.59 24.93
N GLU A 171 1.49 -24.67 24.27
CA GLU A 171 0.96 -25.04 22.95
C GLU A 171 -0.54 -25.41 22.98
N GLU A 172 -0.99 -26.15 23.98
CA GLU A 172 -2.39 -26.58 24.09
C GLU A 172 -3.33 -25.43 24.49
N GLU A 173 -2.88 -24.52 25.37
CA GLU A 173 -3.56 -23.26 25.65
C GLU A 173 -3.66 -22.38 24.39
N THR A 174 -2.55 -22.21 23.66
CA THR A 174 -2.52 -21.41 22.43
C THR A 174 -3.54 -21.96 21.44
N LYS A 175 -3.57 -23.28 21.21
CA LYS A 175 -4.57 -23.94 20.33
C LYS A 175 -6.01 -23.74 20.80
N GLN A 176 -6.29 -23.76 22.10
CA GLN A 176 -7.64 -23.50 22.62
C GLN A 176 -8.07 -22.03 22.43
N VAL A 177 -7.14 -21.09 22.63
CA VAL A 177 -7.38 -19.66 22.42
C VAL A 177 -7.54 -19.34 20.92
N GLU A 178 -6.68 -19.90 20.06
CA GLU A 178 -6.79 -19.82 18.60
C GLU A 178 -8.17 -20.30 18.12
N LYS A 179 -8.63 -21.46 18.58
CA LYS A 179 -9.97 -21.99 18.27
C LYS A 179 -11.09 -21.04 18.70
N ILE A 180 -10.97 -20.35 19.84
CA ILE A 180 -11.95 -19.32 20.24
C ILE A 180 -11.92 -18.15 19.27
N PHE A 181 -10.75 -17.68 18.84
CA PHE A 181 -10.66 -16.62 17.83
C PHE A 181 -11.28 -17.05 16.50
N GLU A 182 -11.02 -18.28 16.02
CA GLU A 182 -11.65 -18.82 14.81
C GLU A 182 -13.18 -18.90 14.90
N GLU A 183 -13.71 -19.36 16.03
CA GLU A 183 -15.16 -19.44 16.27
C GLU A 183 -15.80 -18.04 16.33
N VAL A 184 -15.17 -17.09 17.03
CA VAL A 184 -15.64 -15.70 17.12
C VAL A 184 -15.58 -15.01 15.77
N ASP A 185 -14.49 -15.15 15.02
CA ASP A 185 -14.35 -14.53 13.70
C ASP A 185 -15.30 -15.17 12.67
N SER A 186 -15.69 -16.43 12.86
CA SER A 186 -16.74 -17.08 12.07
C SER A 186 -18.14 -16.53 12.40
N GLU A 187 -18.45 -16.30 13.69
CA GLU A 187 -19.70 -15.66 14.12
C GLU A 187 -19.79 -14.20 13.64
N ILE A 188 -18.68 -13.46 13.70
CA ILE A 188 -18.58 -12.10 13.16
C ILE A 188 -18.78 -12.06 11.65
N ARG A 189 -18.31 -13.06 10.89
CA ARG A 189 -18.65 -13.19 9.46
C ARG A 189 -20.13 -13.51 9.24
N ALA A 190 -20.76 -14.32 10.08
CA ALA A 190 -22.19 -14.62 9.96
C ALA A 190 -23.05 -13.36 10.21
N VAL A 191 -22.75 -12.60 11.28
CA VAL A 191 -23.42 -11.33 11.58
C VAL A 191 -23.09 -10.27 10.53
N GLY A 192 -21.85 -10.23 10.04
CA GLY A 192 -21.43 -9.35 8.95
C GLY A 192 -22.25 -9.53 7.68
N ARG A 193 -22.57 -10.78 7.28
CA ARG A 193 -23.46 -11.05 6.13
C ARG A 193 -24.87 -10.53 6.35
N TYR A 194 -25.46 -10.74 7.53
CA TYR A 194 -26.77 -10.20 7.86
C TYR A 194 -26.77 -8.66 7.84
N LEU A 195 -25.76 -8.03 8.43
CA LEU A 195 -25.63 -6.57 8.39
C LEU A 195 -25.45 -6.06 6.95
N LEU A 196 -24.72 -6.79 6.10
CA LEU A 196 -24.49 -6.44 4.70
C LEU A 196 -25.79 -6.26 3.90
N GLU A 197 -26.87 -6.97 4.23
CA GLU A 197 -28.19 -6.78 3.62
C GLU A 197 -28.90 -5.50 4.08
N THR A 198 -28.53 -4.96 5.25
CA THR A 198 -29.24 -3.86 5.93
C THR A 198 -28.55 -2.48 5.84
N ILE A 199 -27.29 -2.42 5.41
CA ILE A 199 -26.52 -1.17 5.35
C ILE A 199 -27.05 -0.24 4.26
N THR A 200 -27.15 1.06 4.57
CA THR A 200 -27.31 2.14 3.60
C THR A 200 -25.93 2.72 3.24
N PRO A 201 -25.40 2.54 2.02
CA PRO A 201 -24.02 2.96 1.70
C PRO A 201 -23.78 4.47 1.84
N SER A 202 -24.79 5.29 1.54
CA SER A 202 -24.71 6.75 1.64
C SER A 202 -24.44 7.25 3.08
N GLU A 203 -24.91 6.51 4.09
CA GLU A 203 -24.79 6.84 5.52
C GLU A 203 -23.42 6.49 6.12
N LYS A 204 -22.63 5.65 5.44
CA LYS A 204 -21.33 5.15 5.92
C LYS A 204 -20.16 6.04 5.53
N ASN A 205 -19.12 6.12 6.36
CA ASN A 205 -17.91 6.86 6.01
C ASN A 205 -17.02 6.07 5.02
N GLU A 206 -15.90 6.66 4.60
CA GLU A 206 -14.99 6.04 3.63
C GLU A 206 -14.35 4.73 4.14
N GLU A 207 -13.82 4.73 5.36
CA GLU A 207 -13.23 3.55 6.02
C GLU A 207 -14.23 2.39 6.18
N GLU A 208 -15.46 2.71 6.61
CA GLU A 208 -16.55 1.75 6.75
C GLU A 208 -16.95 1.17 5.39
N LEU A 209 -17.12 2.02 4.36
CA LEU A 209 -17.42 1.55 3.01
C LEU A 209 -16.32 0.67 2.46
N PHE A 210 -15.05 1.02 2.69
CA PHE A 210 -13.92 0.21 2.28
C PHE A 210 -13.91 -1.16 2.98
N TYR A 211 -14.13 -1.20 4.30
CA TYR A 211 -14.34 -2.47 5.02
C TYR A 211 -15.49 -3.29 4.42
N TRP A 212 -16.65 -2.68 4.16
CA TRP A 212 -17.80 -3.41 3.61
C TRP A 212 -17.57 -3.88 2.18
N CYS A 213 -16.81 -3.15 1.37
CA CYS A 213 -16.33 -3.62 0.06
C CYS A 213 -15.41 -4.83 0.21
N VAL A 214 -14.44 -4.82 1.13
CA VAL A 214 -13.54 -5.95 1.39
C VAL A 214 -14.34 -7.17 1.85
N PHE A 215 -15.27 -6.97 2.78
CA PHE A 215 -16.14 -8.02 3.30
C PHE A 215 -17.05 -8.62 2.22
N ALA A 216 -17.70 -7.79 1.39
CA ALA A 216 -18.52 -8.25 0.27
C ALA A 216 -17.67 -8.98 -0.79
N SER A 217 -16.45 -8.51 -1.06
CA SER A 217 -15.52 -9.12 -2.02
C SER A 217 -15.00 -10.49 -1.57
N GLN A 218 -14.72 -10.65 -0.27
CA GLN A 218 -14.34 -11.92 0.35
C GLN A 218 -15.50 -12.92 0.47
N THR A 219 -16.73 -12.43 0.60
CA THR A 219 -17.94 -13.26 0.72
C THR A 219 -18.70 -13.46 -0.60
N CYS A 220 -18.20 -12.88 -1.69
CA CYS A 220 -18.78 -12.95 -3.04
C CYS A 220 -20.24 -12.46 -3.10
N HIS A 221 -20.52 -11.35 -2.41
CA HIS A 221 -21.88 -10.84 -2.20
C HIS A 221 -22.23 -9.72 -3.20
N ASP A 222 -23.36 -9.83 -3.88
CA ASP A 222 -23.74 -8.97 -5.01
C ASP A 222 -23.82 -7.46 -4.70
N ARG A 223 -24.08 -7.08 -3.44
CA ARG A 223 -24.02 -5.66 -3.00
C ARG A 223 -22.64 -5.02 -3.12
N PHE A 224 -21.59 -5.79 -3.43
CA PHE A 224 -20.25 -5.28 -3.70
C PHE A 224 -20.24 -4.08 -4.67
N TYR A 225 -20.99 -4.15 -5.78
CA TYR A 225 -21.03 -3.08 -6.79
C TYR A 225 -21.65 -1.78 -6.25
N GLU A 226 -22.69 -1.88 -5.43
CA GLU A 226 -23.38 -0.75 -4.79
C GLU A 226 -22.46 -0.06 -3.77
N LEU A 227 -21.80 -0.86 -2.94
CA LEU A 227 -20.85 -0.40 -1.92
C LEU A 227 -19.61 0.25 -2.56
N TYR A 228 -19.09 -0.34 -3.63
CA TYR A 228 -17.93 0.21 -4.34
C TYR A 228 -18.26 1.52 -5.05
N GLY A 229 -19.43 1.63 -5.68
CA GLY A 229 -19.89 2.90 -6.27
C GLY A 229 -20.00 4.01 -5.22
N ALA A 230 -20.58 3.71 -4.04
CA ALA A 230 -20.63 4.66 -2.94
C ALA A 230 -19.25 5.01 -2.36
N LEU A 231 -18.28 4.10 -2.40
CA LEU A 231 -16.89 4.37 -2.05
C LEU A 231 -16.23 5.31 -3.08
N GLU A 232 -16.36 5.02 -4.38
CA GLU A 232 -15.85 5.89 -5.47
C GLU A 232 -16.40 7.31 -5.41
N GLU A 233 -17.65 7.50 -4.97
CA GLU A 233 -18.27 8.82 -4.80
C GLU A 233 -17.68 9.63 -3.63
N LYS A 234 -17.17 8.97 -2.59
CA LYS A 234 -16.57 9.64 -1.41
C LYS A 234 -15.08 9.90 -1.57
N VAL A 235 -14.40 9.14 -2.43
CA VAL A 235 -12.96 9.24 -2.67
C VAL A 235 -12.69 10.26 -3.78
N PRO A 236 -12.17 11.47 -3.48
CA PRO A 236 -12.01 12.52 -4.49
C PRO A 236 -10.85 12.28 -5.46
N TYR A 237 -9.86 11.49 -5.05
CA TYR A 237 -8.58 11.38 -5.73
C TYR A 237 -8.45 10.05 -6.48
N LEU A 238 -8.06 10.12 -7.75
CA LEU A 238 -8.04 8.96 -8.64
C LEU A 238 -7.00 7.90 -8.19
N HIS A 239 -5.87 8.34 -7.63
CA HIS A 239 -4.88 7.43 -7.06
C HIS A 239 -5.42 6.62 -5.87
N ARG A 240 -6.26 7.22 -5.00
CA ARG A 240 -6.89 6.50 -3.87
C ARG A 240 -7.96 5.53 -4.36
N LYS A 241 -8.69 5.86 -5.43
CA LYS A 241 -9.60 4.90 -6.11
C LYS A 241 -8.84 3.71 -6.67
N ALA A 242 -7.68 3.96 -7.30
CA ALA A 242 -6.79 2.92 -7.80
C ALA A 242 -6.22 2.05 -6.65
N HIS A 243 -5.81 2.65 -5.54
CA HIS A 243 -5.40 1.93 -4.33
C HIS A 243 -6.51 0.99 -3.83
N TYR A 244 -7.73 1.49 -3.60
CA TYR A 244 -8.83 0.64 -3.13
C TYR A 244 -9.21 -0.45 -4.13
N CYS A 245 -9.16 -0.16 -5.44
CA CYS A 245 -9.32 -1.18 -6.49
C CYS A 245 -8.28 -2.30 -6.38
N TRP A 246 -7.00 -1.95 -6.21
CA TRP A 246 -5.89 -2.88 -6.04
C TRP A 246 -6.04 -3.71 -4.77
N THR A 247 -6.33 -3.09 -3.63
CA THR A 247 -6.49 -3.79 -2.35
C THR A 247 -7.71 -4.72 -2.35
N LEU A 248 -8.82 -4.33 -2.99
CA LEU A 248 -9.99 -5.20 -3.18
C LEU A 248 -9.74 -6.36 -4.15
N TYR A 249 -8.92 -6.14 -5.17
CA TYR A 249 -8.50 -7.18 -6.12
C TYR A 249 -7.61 -8.22 -5.42
N ARG A 250 -6.69 -7.79 -4.55
CA ARG A 250 -5.88 -8.69 -3.72
C ARG A 250 -6.71 -9.48 -2.73
N THR A 251 -7.60 -8.81 -1.99
CA THR A 251 -8.29 -9.39 -0.82
C THR A 251 -9.49 -10.27 -1.18
N GLY A 252 -10.14 -10.07 -2.33
CA GLY A 252 -11.23 -10.92 -2.80
C GLY A 252 -10.93 -11.65 -4.11
N ARG A 253 -11.75 -12.64 -4.46
CA ARG A 253 -11.60 -13.44 -5.69
C ARG A 253 -12.73 -13.22 -6.70
N CYS A 254 -13.96 -13.00 -6.24
CA CYS A 254 -15.15 -13.09 -7.10
C CYS A 254 -15.38 -11.87 -8.03
N PHE A 255 -14.72 -10.74 -7.81
CA PHE A 255 -14.92 -9.51 -8.59
C PHE A 255 -13.65 -9.04 -9.33
N ARG A 256 -12.67 -9.93 -9.49
CA ARG A 256 -11.35 -9.58 -10.06
C ARG A 256 -11.41 -9.04 -11.48
N ASP A 257 -12.15 -9.69 -12.38
CA ASP A 257 -12.37 -9.25 -13.76
C ASP A 257 -12.98 -7.85 -13.83
N TRP A 258 -13.97 -7.58 -12.96
CA TRP A 258 -14.63 -6.27 -12.88
C TRP A 258 -13.70 -5.19 -12.33
N LEU A 259 -12.88 -5.52 -11.33
CA LEU A 259 -11.85 -4.63 -10.80
C LEU A 259 -10.73 -4.35 -11.82
N VAL A 260 -10.36 -5.32 -12.67
CA VAL A 260 -9.48 -5.07 -13.84
C VAL A 260 -10.15 -4.12 -14.84
N GLY A 261 -11.47 -4.22 -15.02
CA GLY A 261 -12.27 -3.24 -15.75
C GLY A 261 -12.19 -1.84 -15.14
N LYS A 262 -12.39 -1.71 -13.83
CA LYS A 262 -12.30 -0.44 -13.10
C LYS A 262 -10.92 0.21 -13.14
N MET A 263 -9.86 -0.56 -12.92
CA MET A 263 -8.50 -0.05 -13.06
C MET A 263 -8.21 0.44 -14.49
N LYS A 264 -8.81 -0.18 -15.52
CA LYS A 264 -8.74 0.33 -16.90
C LYS A 264 -9.50 1.65 -17.08
N GLU A 265 -10.67 1.83 -16.47
CA GLU A 265 -11.38 3.13 -16.45
C GLU A 265 -10.50 4.22 -15.84
N TYR A 266 -9.83 3.93 -14.71
CA TYR A 266 -8.92 4.88 -14.06
C TYR A 266 -7.68 5.21 -14.89
N VAL A 267 -7.08 4.24 -15.58
CA VAL A 267 -5.98 4.51 -16.53
C VAL A 267 -6.42 5.49 -17.62
N GLU A 268 -7.62 5.32 -18.19
CA GLU A 268 -8.11 6.23 -19.23
C GLU A 268 -8.51 7.62 -18.69
N GLU A 269 -9.06 7.70 -17.48
CA GLU A 269 -9.28 8.98 -16.79
C GLU A 269 -7.96 9.71 -16.54
N ALA A 270 -6.94 9.00 -16.04
CA ALA A 270 -5.62 9.54 -15.73
C ALA A 270 -4.94 10.20 -16.94
N ARG A 271 -5.17 9.70 -18.17
CA ARG A 271 -4.64 10.31 -19.42
C ARG A 271 -5.04 11.78 -19.61
N SER A 272 -6.11 12.23 -18.95
CA SER A 272 -6.61 13.61 -19.04
C SER A 272 -6.09 14.56 -17.95
N ILE A 273 -5.47 14.03 -16.89
CA ILE A 273 -5.17 14.77 -15.66
C ILE A 273 -3.75 14.57 -15.10
N TYR A 274 -3.09 13.46 -15.39
CA TYR A 274 -1.78 13.10 -14.82
C TYR A 274 -0.65 13.20 -15.86
N ILE A 275 0.58 13.33 -15.36
CA ILE A 275 1.82 13.22 -16.12
C ILE A 275 1.99 11.80 -16.72
N PRO A 276 2.81 11.62 -17.78
CA PRO A 276 3.08 10.31 -18.37
C PRO A 276 3.53 9.26 -17.36
N GLU A 277 4.39 9.63 -16.41
CA GLU A 277 4.90 8.72 -15.37
C GLU A 277 3.77 8.19 -14.45
N GLY A 278 2.78 9.03 -14.13
CA GLY A 278 1.62 8.64 -13.33
C GLY A 278 0.64 7.72 -14.06
N ILE A 279 0.52 7.91 -15.38
CA ILE A 279 -0.26 7.02 -16.26
C ILE A 279 0.44 5.66 -16.37
N GLU A 280 1.76 5.65 -16.60
CA GLU A 280 2.56 4.42 -16.70
C GLU A 280 2.59 3.63 -15.39
N ALA A 281 2.57 4.30 -14.23
CA ALA A 281 2.42 3.64 -12.93
C ALA A 281 1.09 2.88 -12.83
N LEU A 282 -0.04 3.52 -13.15
CA LEU A 282 -1.37 2.90 -13.18
C LEU A 282 -1.47 1.77 -14.22
N GLU A 283 -0.87 1.95 -15.40
CA GLU A 283 -0.76 0.89 -16.42
C GLU A 283 0.06 -0.31 -15.91
N GLY A 284 1.09 -0.07 -15.07
CA GLY A 284 1.84 -1.10 -14.37
C GLY A 284 0.98 -1.91 -13.39
N ILE A 285 0.14 -1.25 -12.59
CA ILE A 285 -0.82 -1.93 -11.70
C ILE A 285 -1.82 -2.76 -12.51
N LEU A 286 -2.40 -2.16 -13.56
CA LEU A 286 -3.35 -2.84 -14.45
C LEU A 286 -2.75 -4.07 -15.13
N THR A 287 -1.48 -3.99 -15.54
CA THR A 287 -0.73 -5.12 -16.11
C THR A 287 -0.56 -6.22 -15.09
N LYS A 288 -0.08 -5.89 -13.88
CA LYS A 288 0.07 -6.85 -12.78
C LYS A 288 -1.25 -7.54 -12.42
N MET A 289 -2.35 -6.81 -12.35
CA MET A 289 -3.68 -7.41 -12.12
C MET A 289 -4.07 -8.39 -13.24
N ARG A 290 -3.79 -8.07 -14.52
CA ARG A 290 -4.08 -8.98 -15.64
C ARG A 290 -3.21 -10.22 -15.65
N ASP A 291 -1.93 -10.09 -15.30
CA ASP A 291 -1.00 -11.20 -15.25
C ASP A 291 -1.36 -12.17 -14.11
N GLU A 292 -1.63 -11.63 -12.91
CA GLU A 292 -2.12 -12.41 -11.76
C GLU A 292 -3.47 -13.09 -12.05
N LEU A 293 -4.37 -12.44 -12.81
CA LEU A 293 -5.65 -13.02 -13.22
C LEU A 293 -5.45 -14.16 -14.23
N SER A 294 -4.59 -13.96 -15.23
CA SER A 294 -4.33 -14.93 -16.30
C SER A 294 -3.64 -16.20 -15.76
N GLY A 295 -2.76 -16.05 -14.77
CA GLY A 295 -2.10 -17.19 -14.12
C GLY A 295 -3.07 -18.14 -13.41
N LEU A 296 -4.17 -17.62 -12.83
CA LEU A 296 -5.17 -18.45 -12.14
C LEU A 296 -5.94 -19.38 -13.09
N PHE A 297 -6.16 -18.96 -14.34
CA PHE A 297 -6.81 -19.78 -15.35
C PHE A 297 -5.86 -20.74 -16.08
N ALA A 298 -4.54 -20.57 -15.92
CA ALA A 298 -3.55 -21.50 -16.48
C ALA A 298 -3.55 -22.84 -15.72
N ASP A 299 -3.56 -22.79 -14.38
CA ASP A 299 -3.47 -23.98 -13.53
C ASP A 299 -4.73 -24.87 -13.60
N GLU A 300 -5.93 -24.31 -13.83
CA GLU A 300 -7.16 -25.11 -13.98
C GLU A 300 -7.25 -25.86 -15.33
N SER A 301 -6.35 -25.57 -16.29
CA SER A 301 -6.27 -26.27 -17.57
C SER A 301 -5.34 -27.49 -17.57
N GLY A 302 -4.65 -27.76 -16.45
CA GLY A 302 -3.77 -28.91 -16.22
C GLY A 302 -4.50 -30.25 -16.05
N GLY A 303 -5.60 -30.47 -16.78
CA GLY A 303 -6.36 -31.72 -16.73
C GLY A 303 -5.57 -32.90 -17.27
N GLU A 304 -5.48 -33.97 -16.48
CA GLU A 304 -4.83 -35.23 -16.80
C GLU A 304 -5.31 -35.77 -18.17
N THR A 305 -4.48 -35.67 -19.20
CA THR A 305 -4.66 -36.47 -20.42
C THR A 305 -3.89 -37.77 -20.26
N GLU A 306 -4.62 -38.80 -19.83
CA GLU A 306 -4.16 -40.17 -19.68
C GLU A 306 -3.36 -40.64 -20.91
N LYS A 307 -2.07 -40.91 -20.73
CA LYS A 307 -1.32 -41.78 -21.64
C LYS A 307 -1.38 -43.22 -21.15
N GLN A 308 -2.57 -43.81 -21.22
CA GLN A 308 -2.82 -45.21 -20.92
C GLN A 308 -3.24 -46.00 -22.17
N GLU A 309 -2.40 -45.99 -23.21
CA GLU A 309 -2.59 -46.90 -24.35
C GLU A 309 -1.26 -47.20 -25.07
N GLU A 310 -0.45 -48.11 -24.50
CA GLU A 310 0.40 -49.05 -25.26
C GLU A 310 0.89 -50.21 -24.35
N ARG A 311 -0.07 -50.95 -23.80
CA ARG A 311 0.10 -52.36 -23.42
C ARG A 311 -1.02 -53.18 -24.04
N ASP A 312 -0.73 -53.74 -25.21
CA ASP A 312 -1.06 -55.12 -25.61
C ASP A 312 -1.25 -55.23 -27.13
N LYS A 313 -0.31 -55.94 -27.80
CA LYS A 313 -0.46 -56.78 -29.01
C LYS A 313 0.92 -57.21 -29.53
N PRO A 314 1.05 -58.41 -30.11
CA PRO A 314 1.05 -59.68 -29.36
C PRO A 314 2.43 -60.38 -29.39
#